data_AF-A0A427YP56-F1
#
_entry.id   AF-A0A427YP56-F1
#
_cell.length_a   1.000
_cell.length_b   1.000
_cell.length_c   1.000
_cell.angle_alpha   90.00
_cell.angle_beta   90.00
_cell.angle_gamma   90.00
#
_symmetry.space_group_name_H-M   'P 1'
#
loop_
_entity.id
_entity.type
_entity.pdbx_description
1 polymer ?
#
loop_
_entity_poly.entity_id
_entity_poly.type
_entity_poly.pdbx_seq_one_letter_code
_entity_poly.pdbx_strand_id
1 'polypeptide(L)'
;MASINDVKTQAVLDASELPEGKMKTVEFEGGKVLLSHIKGEIHATSAFCTHYGAPLEKGVLSQDGRVVCPWHGACFNVCTGDIEDSPGLDSLWKYSAEVKDGKIVVSASEKEVKSKVGRVVSKAKTKPASAVSDETVVIVGGGSGAIHTIESLRMNDYQGKIVVISEEPYAPIDRTKMSKGLVDDAQKLAWRSPEVLKDEFGVDFHPATSVTKVDASSKTVHTSSGETYKYDHLVLSPGGKPRKLPLPGADLEGVVTLRSVQDTQKITSAITKESDIVLIGTSFISMELAGAIIKKEPKSVTLVGVDEVPFEAILGREIGTAIQKSMEAQGIKFYMKANIEKLVPAESNSSHVGSVQVKGQAPLPANLVIMGTGVAPATQFLKDSGFQLEKDGGIVVDEYLRVKGQDHIYAIGDIAHYTQYPDKFQRRVEHWNVAGNQGREAAHNIAKPNDLVAYTKVPIFWSSIGKGLRYLGTGAGFDDSYTTGNIDELKFATYQAKNGKITAVATMQTDPVVAKASELMRLDIMPTLDEIRNGKNILEIDLVSKA
;
A
#
# COMPACT_ATOMS: atom_id res chain seq x y z
N MET A 1 -22.74 5.27 16.72
CA MET A 1 -24.09 4.96 16.19
C MET A 1 -24.91 6.23 16.23
N ALA A 2 -25.60 6.56 15.14
CA ALA A 2 -26.50 7.71 15.06
C ALA A 2 -27.64 7.62 16.10
N SER A 3 -28.03 8.76 16.67
CA SER A 3 -29.29 8.92 17.40
C SER A 3 -30.41 9.11 16.37
N ILE A 4 -31.61 8.58 16.63
CA ILE A 4 -32.79 8.72 15.74
C ILE A 4 -33.05 10.20 15.38
N ASN A 5 -32.67 11.14 16.24
CA ASN A 5 -32.86 12.57 16.02
C ASN A 5 -31.91 13.22 14.99
N ASP A 6 -30.87 12.51 14.52
CA ASP A 6 -29.85 13.02 13.58
C ASP A 6 -30.08 12.57 12.12
N VAL A 7 -31.05 11.68 11.88
CA VAL A 7 -31.37 11.19 10.54
C VAL A 7 -32.28 12.19 9.82
N LYS A 8 -31.83 12.67 8.66
CA LYS A 8 -32.62 13.51 7.75
C LYS A 8 -33.06 12.70 6.55
N THR A 9 -34.16 13.11 5.92
CA THR A 9 -34.68 12.50 4.69
C THR A 9 -34.93 13.59 3.65
N GLN A 10 -34.34 13.44 2.47
CA GLN A 10 -34.38 14.46 1.42
C GLN A 10 -34.45 13.81 0.03
N ALA A 11 -35.26 14.37 -0.86
CA ALA A 11 -35.17 14.08 -2.30
C ALA A 11 -33.94 14.80 -2.89
N VAL A 12 -33.04 14.05 -3.50
CA VAL A 12 -31.70 14.55 -3.88
C VAL A 12 -31.42 14.55 -5.38
N LEU A 13 -32.14 13.76 -6.17
CA LEU A 13 -31.91 13.61 -7.61
C LEU A 13 -33.14 13.04 -8.32
N ASP A 14 -33.42 13.44 -9.56
CA ASP A 14 -34.40 12.74 -10.39
C ASP A 14 -33.85 11.36 -10.80
N ALA A 15 -34.64 10.29 -10.69
CA ALA A 15 -34.16 8.92 -10.91
C ALA A 15 -33.65 8.67 -12.34
N SER A 16 -34.17 9.43 -13.32
CA SER A 16 -33.71 9.38 -14.71
C SER A 16 -32.29 9.91 -14.92
N GLU A 17 -31.75 10.69 -13.97
CA GLU A 17 -30.39 11.22 -14.03
C GLU A 17 -29.32 10.24 -13.55
N LEU A 18 -29.72 9.07 -13.02
CA LEU A 18 -28.81 8.02 -12.57
C LEU A 18 -29.15 6.69 -13.25
N PRO A 19 -28.74 6.50 -14.52
CA PRO A 19 -28.98 5.24 -15.22
C PRO A 19 -28.16 4.10 -14.62
N GLU A 20 -28.57 2.87 -14.92
CA GLU A 20 -27.90 1.63 -14.48
C GLU A 20 -26.39 1.68 -14.77
N GLY A 21 -25.59 1.23 -13.81
CA GLY A 21 -24.14 1.22 -13.90
C GLY A 21 -23.44 2.56 -13.71
N LYS A 22 -24.17 3.61 -13.33
CA LYS A 22 -23.59 4.94 -13.04
C LYS A 22 -23.54 5.25 -11.56
N MET A 23 -22.66 6.20 -11.25
CA MET A 23 -22.54 6.83 -9.95
C MET A 23 -22.67 8.35 -10.08
N LYS A 24 -23.23 9.00 -9.06
CA LYS A 24 -23.34 10.47 -9.01
C LYS A 24 -23.27 10.94 -7.57
N THR A 25 -22.40 11.93 -7.28
CA THR A 25 -22.42 12.59 -5.97
C THR A 25 -23.50 13.65 -5.93
N VAL A 26 -24.21 13.73 -4.81
CA VAL A 26 -25.23 14.74 -4.52
C VAL A 26 -24.95 15.43 -3.19
N GLU A 27 -25.38 16.68 -3.07
CA GLU A 27 -25.36 17.42 -1.81
C GLU A 27 -26.47 16.90 -0.89
N PHE A 28 -26.15 16.73 0.39
CA PHE A 28 -27.09 16.28 1.41
C PHE A 28 -26.71 16.92 2.75
N GLU A 29 -27.58 17.77 3.31
CA GLU A 29 -27.39 18.41 4.62
C GLU A 29 -26.02 19.13 4.77
N GLY A 30 -25.47 19.69 3.69
CA GLY A 30 -24.15 20.36 3.68
C GLY A 30 -22.94 19.41 3.68
N GLY A 31 -23.16 18.11 3.47
CA GLY A 31 -22.14 17.15 3.07
C GLY A 31 -22.51 16.45 1.77
N LYS A 32 -21.88 15.30 1.49
CA LYS A 32 -21.98 14.63 0.18
C LYS A 32 -22.29 13.15 0.30
N VAL A 33 -23.20 12.70 -0.55
CA VAL A 33 -23.61 11.30 -0.69
C VAL A 33 -23.30 10.83 -2.10
N LEU A 34 -22.70 9.65 -2.23
CA LEU A 34 -22.56 8.96 -3.51
C LEU A 34 -23.80 8.10 -3.74
N LEU A 35 -24.52 8.40 -4.80
CA LEU A 35 -25.54 7.51 -5.34
C LEU A 35 -24.92 6.59 -6.37
N SER A 36 -25.35 5.33 -6.38
CA SER A 36 -24.98 4.32 -7.37
C SER A 36 -26.23 3.54 -7.77
N HIS A 37 -26.32 3.18 -9.05
CA HIS A 37 -27.40 2.35 -9.57
C HIS A 37 -26.79 1.07 -10.11
N ILE A 38 -27.07 -0.05 -9.46
CA ILE A 38 -26.55 -1.36 -9.84
C ILE A 38 -27.60 -2.43 -9.60
N LYS A 39 -27.73 -3.39 -10.53
CA LYS A 39 -28.70 -4.48 -10.47
C LYS A 39 -30.15 -3.98 -10.35
N GLY A 40 -30.46 -2.81 -10.93
CA GLY A 40 -31.78 -2.19 -10.87
C GLY A 40 -32.14 -1.57 -9.52
N GLU A 41 -31.19 -1.49 -8.58
CA GLU A 41 -31.38 -0.89 -7.26
C GLU A 41 -30.53 0.37 -7.09
N ILE A 42 -31.09 1.34 -6.37
CA ILE A 42 -30.38 2.56 -5.97
C ILE A 42 -29.73 2.35 -4.61
N HIS A 43 -28.48 2.76 -4.51
CA HIS A 43 -27.67 2.64 -3.31
C HIS A 43 -27.04 3.99 -2.98
N ALA A 44 -27.01 4.34 -1.68
CA ALA A 44 -26.37 5.55 -1.18
C ALA A 44 -25.26 5.24 -0.17
N THR A 45 -24.08 5.82 -0.36
CA THR A 45 -22.94 5.70 0.56
C THR A 45 -22.24 7.05 0.79
N SER A 46 -21.24 7.08 1.69
CA SER A 46 -20.27 8.19 1.74
C SER A 46 -19.64 8.45 0.37
N ALA A 47 -19.39 9.72 0.05
CA ALA A 47 -18.92 10.13 -1.28
C ALA A 47 -17.41 10.00 -1.53
N PHE A 48 -16.62 9.86 -0.47
CA PHE A 48 -15.18 9.92 -0.54
C PHE A 48 -14.55 8.62 -0.02
N CYS A 49 -13.46 8.20 -0.66
CA CYS A 49 -12.66 7.07 -0.23
C CYS A 49 -12.12 7.33 1.18
N THR A 50 -12.31 6.36 2.07
CA THR A 50 -11.89 6.43 3.49
C THR A 50 -10.37 6.40 3.69
N HIS A 51 -9.58 6.14 2.64
CA HIS A 51 -8.13 6.26 2.69
C HIS A 51 -7.72 7.74 2.71
N TYR A 52 -7.58 8.39 1.55
CA TYR A 52 -7.14 9.79 1.44
C TYR A 52 -8.20 10.72 0.82
N GLY A 53 -9.48 10.35 0.85
CA GLY A 53 -10.57 11.26 0.46
C GLY A 53 -10.79 11.43 -1.04
N ALA A 54 -10.33 10.49 -1.88
CA ALA A 54 -10.59 10.53 -3.32
C ALA A 54 -12.11 10.52 -3.58
N PRO A 55 -12.64 11.37 -4.48
CA PRO A 55 -14.05 11.33 -4.85
C PRO A 55 -14.37 10.02 -5.58
N LEU A 56 -15.25 9.19 -5.00
CA LEU A 56 -15.56 7.87 -5.52
C LEU A 56 -16.41 7.91 -6.80
N GLU A 57 -17.13 9.01 -7.05
CA GLU A 57 -17.81 9.23 -8.34
C GLU A 57 -16.85 9.19 -9.54
N LYS A 58 -15.56 9.49 -9.33
CA LYS A 58 -14.51 9.43 -10.35
C LYS A 58 -13.84 8.04 -10.42
N GLY A 59 -14.27 7.11 -9.58
CA GLY A 59 -13.80 5.73 -9.55
C GLY A 59 -14.43 4.87 -10.64
N VAL A 60 -14.24 3.57 -10.52
CA VAL A 60 -14.76 2.58 -11.47
C VAL A 60 -15.71 1.64 -10.75
N LEU A 61 -16.96 1.58 -11.20
CA LEU A 61 -17.98 0.66 -10.72
C LEU A 61 -18.06 -0.57 -11.62
N SER A 62 -18.13 -1.76 -11.03
CA SER A 62 -18.36 -3.03 -11.70
C SER A 62 -19.68 -3.68 -11.25
N GLN A 63 -20.15 -4.67 -12.03
CA GLN A 63 -21.47 -5.27 -11.88
C GLN A 63 -21.76 -5.89 -10.49
N ASP A 64 -20.74 -6.38 -9.79
CA ASP A 64 -20.85 -6.96 -8.45
C ASP A 64 -21.06 -5.89 -7.35
N GLY A 65 -21.12 -4.62 -7.72
CA GLY A 65 -21.29 -3.49 -6.80
C GLY A 65 -19.96 -2.98 -6.25
N ARG A 66 -18.83 -3.45 -6.78
CA ARG A 66 -17.51 -3.00 -6.36
C ARG A 66 -17.16 -1.66 -7.02
N VAL A 67 -16.76 -0.69 -6.21
CA VAL A 67 -16.19 0.58 -6.65
C VAL A 67 -14.70 0.65 -6.34
N VAL A 68 -13.87 0.86 -7.36
CA VAL A 68 -12.43 1.05 -7.25
C VAL A 68 -12.10 2.54 -7.17
N CYS A 69 -11.41 2.93 -6.11
CA CYS A 69 -10.94 4.29 -5.89
C CYS A 69 -9.94 4.71 -7.00
N PRO A 70 -10.12 5.90 -7.61
CA PRO A 70 -9.32 6.32 -8.75
C PRO A 70 -7.87 6.67 -8.38
N TRP A 71 -7.56 6.91 -7.10
CA TRP A 71 -6.22 7.33 -6.69
C TRP A 71 -5.33 6.17 -6.24
N HIS A 72 -5.77 5.32 -5.33
CA HIS A 72 -4.87 4.33 -4.72
C HIS A 72 -5.40 2.89 -4.81
N GLY A 73 -6.53 2.67 -5.51
CA GLY A 73 -7.08 1.34 -5.74
C GLY A 73 -7.83 0.72 -4.56
N ALA A 74 -8.16 1.48 -3.52
CA ALA A 74 -9.03 1.00 -2.44
C ALA A 74 -10.39 0.63 -3.02
N CYS A 75 -10.93 -0.52 -2.62
CA CYS A 75 -12.19 -1.00 -3.17
C CYS A 75 -13.25 -1.10 -2.09
N PHE A 76 -14.48 -0.75 -2.44
CA PHE A 76 -15.64 -0.80 -1.56
C PHE A 76 -16.82 -1.42 -2.29
N ASN A 77 -17.71 -2.06 -1.54
CA ASN A 77 -18.99 -2.51 -2.07
C ASN A 77 -20.04 -1.42 -1.90
N VAL A 78 -20.61 -0.88 -2.97
CA VAL A 78 -21.63 0.19 -2.89
C VAL A 78 -22.96 -0.32 -2.33
N CYS A 79 -23.22 -1.62 -2.41
CA CYS A 79 -24.44 -2.24 -1.89
C CYS A 79 -24.39 -2.29 -0.35
N THR A 80 -23.26 -2.66 0.26
CA THR A 80 -23.13 -2.79 1.73
C THR A 80 -22.39 -1.64 2.42
N GLY A 81 -21.62 -0.87 1.65
CA GLY A 81 -20.64 0.10 2.12
C GLY A 81 -19.31 -0.52 2.53
N ASP A 82 -19.18 -1.84 2.55
CA ASP A 82 -18.00 -2.50 3.12
C ASP A 82 -16.74 -2.26 2.31
N ILE A 83 -15.62 -2.07 3.00
CA ILE A 83 -14.32 -2.11 2.35
C ILE A 83 -13.99 -3.54 1.92
N GLU A 84 -13.55 -3.70 0.69
CA GLU A 84 -13.18 -5.00 0.11
C GLU A 84 -11.67 -5.14 0.01
N ASP A 85 -10.97 -4.07 -0.41
CA ASP A 85 -9.52 -4.05 -0.60
C ASP A 85 -8.85 -2.84 0.07
N SER A 86 -7.61 -3.04 0.49
CA SER A 86 -6.71 -1.96 0.91
C SER A 86 -6.49 -0.94 -0.23
N PRO A 87 -5.98 0.28 0.00
CA PRO A 87 -5.30 0.78 1.20
C PRO A 87 -6.15 1.32 2.36
N GLY A 88 -7.46 1.46 2.20
CA GLY A 88 -8.31 1.93 3.31
C GLY A 88 -8.41 0.89 4.43
N LEU A 89 -8.82 1.33 5.61
CA LEU A 89 -9.24 0.44 6.71
C LEU A 89 -10.75 0.52 6.95
N ASP A 90 -11.30 1.72 6.89
CA ASP A 90 -12.70 1.95 7.23
C ASP A 90 -13.62 1.67 6.04
N SER A 91 -14.79 1.10 6.30
CA SER A 91 -15.86 0.97 5.32
C SER A 91 -16.55 2.33 5.07
N LEU A 92 -17.28 2.45 3.97
CA LEU A 92 -18.17 3.59 3.75
C LEU A 92 -19.36 3.53 4.69
N TRP A 93 -19.90 4.70 5.06
CA TRP A 93 -21.24 4.75 5.63
C TRP A 93 -22.24 4.37 4.56
N LYS A 94 -23.22 3.52 4.91
CA LYS A 94 -24.33 3.11 4.06
C LYS A 94 -25.59 3.83 4.52
N TYR A 95 -26.30 4.42 3.57
CA TYR A 95 -27.54 5.15 3.82
C TYR A 95 -28.72 4.47 3.14
N SER A 96 -29.93 4.79 3.58
CA SER A 96 -31.15 4.36 2.89
C SER A 96 -31.35 5.20 1.64
N ALA A 97 -31.73 4.56 0.53
CA ALA A 97 -32.12 5.23 -0.70
C ALA A 97 -33.30 4.50 -1.33
N GLU A 98 -34.31 5.24 -1.77
CA GLU A 98 -35.49 4.70 -2.45
C GLU A 98 -35.97 5.67 -3.53
N VAL A 99 -36.73 5.18 -4.51
CA VAL A 99 -37.36 6.03 -5.53
C VAL A 99 -38.80 6.31 -5.11
N LYS A 100 -39.15 7.59 -4.93
CA LYS A 100 -40.50 8.08 -4.64
C LYS A 100 -40.86 9.19 -5.61
N ASP A 101 -42.00 9.04 -6.27
CA ASP A 101 -42.52 10.02 -7.26
C ASP A 101 -41.48 10.40 -8.34
N GLY A 102 -40.72 9.41 -8.81
CA GLY A 102 -39.66 9.59 -9.81
C GLY A 102 -38.35 10.21 -9.29
N LYS A 103 -38.24 10.47 -7.97
CA LYS A 103 -37.06 11.04 -7.33
C LYS A 103 -36.38 10.05 -6.41
N ILE A 104 -35.04 10.09 -6.38
CA ILE A 104 -34.25 9.38 -5.40
C ILE A 104 -34.32 10.16 -4.08
N VAL A 105 -34.83 9.50 -3.05
CA VAL A 105 -34.94 10.00 -1.68
C VAL A 105 -33.92 9.26 -0.82
N VAL A 106 -33.06 10.02 -0.14
CA VAL A 106 -32.03 9.49 0.76
C VAL A 106 -32.41 9.78 2.20
N SER A 107 -32.19 8.80 3.08
CA SER A 107 -32.21 9.00 4.54
C SER A 107 -30.84 8.68 5.14
N ALA A 108 -30.21 9.67 5.76
CA ALA A 108 -28.85 9.57 6.30
C ALA A 108 -28.67 10.41 7.57
N SER A 109 -27.73 10.01 8.42
CA SER A 109 -27.27 10.82 9.56
C SER A 109 -26.47 12.01 9.06
N GLU A 110 -26.82 13.22 9.49
CA GLU A 110 -26.09 14.45 9.15
C GLU A 110 -24.61 14.35 9.59
N LYS A 111 -24.38 13.81 10.79
CA LYS A 111 -23.03 13.58 11.32
C LYS A 111 -22.20 12.63 10.45
N GLU A 112 -22.80 11.52 10.02
CA GLU A 112 -22.12 10.51 9.18
C GLU A 112 -21.78 11.06 7.80
N VAL A 113 -22.71 11.81 7.19
CA VAL A 113 -22.52 12.45 5.87
C VAL A 113 -21.39 13.50 5.89
N LYS A 114 -21.22 14.21 7.02
CA LYS A 114 -20.13 15.20 7.21
C LYS A 114 -18.81 14.57 7.68
N SER A 115 -18.81 13.29 8.05
CA SER A 115 -17.64 12.61 8.55
C SER A 115 -16.57 12.45 7.46
N LYS A 116 -15.31 12.72 7.83
CA LYS A 116 -14.14 12.41 6.99
C LYS A 116 -13.60 11.00 7.22
N VAL A 117 -14.09 10.31 8.24
CA VAL A 117 -13.73 8.93 8.59
C VAL A 117 -14.89 7.98 8.28
N GLY A 118 -14.55 6.76 7.90
CA GLY A 118 -15.54 5.76 7.55
C GLY A 118 -16.15 5.06 8.76
N ARG A 119 -16.91 4.00 8.47
CA ARG A 119 -17.42 3.05 9.46
C ARG A 119 -16.34 2.01 9.77
N VAL A 120 -15.87 1.99 11.00
CA VAL A 120 -15.06 0.86 11.51
C VAL A 120 -15.97 -0.35 11.67
N VAL A 121 -15.58 -1.47 11.07
CA VAL A 121 -16.36 -2.72 11.14
C VAL A 121 -15.67 -3.67 12.13
N SER A 122 -16.04 -3.55 13.39
CA SER A 122 -15.73 -4.50 14.47
C SER A 122 -16.99 -5.32 14.78
N LYS A 123 -17.36 -6.26 13.89
CA LYS A 123 -18.61 -7.04 14.01
C LYS A 123 -18.72 -7.80 15.33
N ALA A 124 -17.60 -8.23 15.90
CA ALA A 124 -17.53 -8.77 17.24
C ALA A 124 -17.52 -7.62 18.26
N LYS A 125 -18.68 -7.32 18.88
CA LYS A 125 -18.70 -6.51 20.11
C LYS A 125 -17.81 -7.23 21.14
N THR A 126 -16.63 -6.69 21.39
CA THR A 126 -15.74 -7.06 22.50
C THR A 126 -16.47 -6.85 23.83
N LYS A 127 -17.34 -7.78 24.23
CA LYS A 127 -17.70 -7.90 25.65
C LYS A 127 -16.53 -8.59 26.35
N PRO A 128 -16.00 -8.03 27.45
CA PRO A 128 -15.01 -8.73 28.25
C PRO A 128 -15.72 -9.83 29.03
N ALA A 129 -15.80 -11.04 28.46
CA ALA A 129 -16.17 -12.26 29.16
C ALA A 129 -15.83 -13.45 28.26
N SER A 130 -14.73 -14.16 28.57
CA SER A 130 -14.27 -15.43 27.97
C SER A 130 -14.32 -15.49 26.44
N ALA A 131 -13.16 -15.46 25.78
CA ALA A 131 -13.08 -15.85 24.37
C ALA A 131 -13.87 -17.16 24.18
N VAL A 132 -14.88 -17.16 23.29
CA VAL A 132 -15.73 -18.35 23.07
C VAL A 132 -14.90 -19.48 22.45
N SER A 133 -13.80 -19.12 21.79
CA SER A 133 -12.73 -20.02 21.35
C SER A 133 -11.45 -19.72 22.13
N ASP A 134 -10.76 -20.76 22.58
CA ASP A 134 -9.42 -20.66 23.17
C ASP A 134 -8.31 -20.45 22.12
N GLU A 135 -8.66 -20.45 20.83
CA GLU A 135 -7.70 -20.30 19.73
C GLU A 135 -6.98 -18.95 19.76
N THR A 136 -5.70 -19.00 19.40
CA THR A 136 -4.81 -17.85 19.39
C THR A 136 -4.17 -17.67 18.01
N VAL A 137 -4.37 -16.49 17.43
CA VAL A 137 -3.60 -16.02 16.27
C VAL A 137 -2.46 -15.16 16.78
N VAL A 138 -1.21 -15.57 16.48
CA VAL A 138 -0.03 -14.74 16.71
C VAL A 138 0.38 -14.09 15.39
N ILE A 139 0.52 -12.77 15.39
CA ILE A 139 0.94 -11.96 14.24
C ILE A 139 2.33 -11.40 14.55
N VAL A 140 3.30 -11.71 13.69
CA VAL A 140 4.68 -11.22 13.78
C VAL A 140 4.87 -10.05 12.82
N GLY A 141 5.17 -8.87 13.37
CA GLY A 141 5.30 -7.60 12.65
C GLY A 141 4.12 -6.66 12.90
N GLY A 142 4.38 -5.35 12.90
CA GLY A 142 3.39 -4.28 13.12
C GLY A 142 3.13 -3.40 11.90
N GLY A 143 3.15 -3.97 10.69
CA GLY A 143 3.00 -3.22 9.43
C GLY A 143 1.61 -3.26 8.80
N SER A 144 1.54 -2.98 7.48
CA SER A 144 0.30 -3.04 6.68
C SER A 144 -0.39 -4.40 6.72
N GLY A 145 0.38 -5.48 6.56
CA GLY A 145 -0.18 -6.83 6.67
C GLY A 145 -0.80 -7.09 8.04
N ALA A 146 -0.16 -6.64 9.11
CA ALA A 146 -0.63 -6.85 10.47
C ALA A 146 -1.96 -6.15 10.75
N ILE A 147 -2.07 -4.83 10.49
CA ILE A 147 -3.34 -4.12 10.77
C ILE A 147 -4.51 -4.70 9.98
N HIS A 148 -4.28 -5.05 8.71
CA HIS A 148 -5.34 -5.57 7.86
C HIS A 148 -5.72 -6.99 8.26
N THR A 149 -4.78 -7.77 8.78
CA THR A 149 -5.06 -9.08 9.41
C THR A 149 -5.93 -8.90 10.66
N ILE A 150 -5.54 -8.00 11.57
CA ILE A 150 -6.26 -7.72 12.83
C ILE A 150 -7.71 -7.37 12.56
N GLU A 151 -7.94 -6.35 11.71
CA GLU A 151 -9.30 -5.89 11.46
C GLU A 151 -10.11 -6.93 10.69
N SER A 152 -9.50 -7.59 9.70
CA SER A 152 -10.22 -8.58 8.89
C SER A 152 -10.57 -9.85 9.67
N LEU A 153 -9.79 -10.23 10.69
CA LEU A 153 -10.19 -11.30 11.60
C LEU A 153 -11.52 -10.93 12.27
N ARG A 154 -11.65 -9.71 12.79
CA ARG A 154 -12.90 -9.24 13.41
C ARG A 154 -14.03 -9.00 12.40
N MET A 155 -13.73 -8.55 11.18
CA MET A 155 -14.74 -8.41 10.10
C MET A 155 -15.32 -9.76 9.67
N ASN A 156 -14.53 -10.84 9.80
CA ASN A 156 -14.93 -12.21 9.51
C ASN A 156 -15.40 -12.98 10.76
N ASP A 157 -15.77 -12.26 11.82
CA ASP A 157 -16.35 -12.79 13.06
C ASP A 157 -15.42 -13.73 13.85
N TYR A 158 -14.10 -13.65 13.67
CA TYR A 158 -13.15 -14.40 14.50
C TYR A 158 -13.24 -13.93 15.97
N GLN A 159 -13.50 -14.87 16.88
CA GLN A 159 -13.70 -14.60 18.32
C GLN A 159 -12.49 -14.97 19.20
N GLY A 160 -11.47 -15.60 18.64
CA GLY A 160 -10.28 -16.02 19.39
C GLY A 160 -9.33 -14.86 19.73
N LYS A 161 -8.27 -15.20 20.46
CA LYS A 161 -7.22 -14.26 20.89
C LYS A 161 -6.38 -13.81 19.71
N ILE A 162 -6.01 -12.54 19.70
CA ILE A 162 -5.09 -11.96 18.72
C ILE A 162 -3.91 -11.38 19.50
N VAL A 163 -2.71 -11.92 19.26
CA VAL A 163 -1.46 -11.42 19.83
C VAL A 163 -0.64 -10.83 18.69
N VAL A 164 -0.13 -9.61 18.87
CA VAL A 164 0.69 -8.93 17.86
C VAL A 164 2.04 -8.57 18.48
N ILE A 165 3.12 -9.06 17.89
CA ILE A 165 4.49 -8.84 18.35
C ILE A 165 5.23 -8.00 17.31
N SER A 166 5.73 -6.82 17.71
CA SER A 166 6.37 -5.87 16.80
C SER A 166 7.68 -5.32 17.36
N GLU A 167 8.73 -5.36 16.54
CA GLU A 167 10.05 -4.74 16.85
C GLU A 167 9.92 -3.21 17.00
N GLU A 168 8.97 -2.58 16.29
CA GLU A 168 8.75 -1.14 16.36
C GLU A 168 8.03 -0.74 17.67
N PRO A 169 8.41 0.37 18.33
CA PRO A 169 7.89 0.76 19.65
C PRO A 169 6.53 1.49 19.60
N TYR A 170 5.81 1.39 18.49
CA TYR A 170 4.56 2.10 18.23
C TYR A 170 3.56 1.20 17.50
N ALA A 171 2.26 1.55 17.59
CA ALA A 171 1.19 0.84 16.89
C ALA A 171 1.37 0.88 15.36
N PRO A 172 0.75 -0.02 14.59
CA PRO A 172 0.87 -0.06 13.14
C PRO A 172 0.62 1.29 12.46
N ILE A 173 1.51 1.63 11.52
CA ILE A 173 1.57 2.93 10.87
C ILE A 173 1.36 2.87 9.36
N ASP A 174 0.85 3.98 8.81
CA ASP A 174 0.94 4.29 7.38
C ASP A 174 2.36 4.75 7.02
N ARG A 175 3.24 3.79 6.77
CA ARG A 175 4.65 4.00 6.41
C ARG A 175 4.83 4.83 5.13
N THR A 176 3.82 4.91 4.26
CA THR A 176 3.94 5.60 2.97
C THR A 176 4.06 7.12 3.10
N LYS A 177 3.62 7.68 4.23
CA LYS A 177 3.70 9.11 4.54
C LYS A 177 5.11 9.59 4.88
N MET A 178 6.01 8.69 5.25
CA MET A 178 7.36 9.04 5.69
C MET A 178 8.25 9.51 4.53
N SER A 179 8.24 8.82 3.38
CA SER A 179 9.01 9.24 2.20
C SER A 179 8.39 10.44 1.46
N LYS A 180 7.06 10.60 1.55
CA LYS A 180 6.32 11.63 0.79
C LYS A 180 6.17 12.95 1.55
N GLY A 181 5.88 12.87 2.84
CA GLY A 181 5.60 14.02 3.70
C GLY A 181 6.66 14.28 4.77
N LEU A 182 7.68 13.42 4.88
CA LEU A 182 8.66 13.46 5.98
C LEU A 182 7.99 13.46 7.36
N VAL A 183 6.85 12.76 7.48
CA VAL A 183 6.14 12.66 8.76
C VAL A 183 6.96 11.75 9.67
N ASP A 184 7.44 12.31 10.78
CA ASP A 184 8.40 11.72 11.72
C ASP A 184 7.79 11.51 13.13
N ASP A 185 6.46 11.48 13.18
CA ASP A 185 5.65 11.37 14.38
C ASP A 185 4.77 10.13 14.29
N ALA A 186 5.06 9.13 15.12
CA ALA A 186 4.36 7.86 15.13
C ALA A 186 2.85 8.02 15.41
N GLN A 187 2.43 8.99 16.22
CA GLN A 187 1.01 9.19 16.53
C GLN A 187 0.22 9.69 15.31
N LYS A 188 0.84 10.54 14.48
CA LYS A 188 0.23 11.04 13.23
C LYS A 188 0.23 10.01 12.11
N LEU A 189 1.10 9.01 12.22
CA LEU A 189 1.23 7.91 11.27
C LEU A 189 0.36 6.70 11.66
N ALA A 190 0.05 6.55 12.95
CA ALA A 190 -0.71 5.43 13.48
C ALA A 190 -2.09 5.35 12.82
N TRP A 191 -2.45 4.15 12.39
CA TRP A 191 -3.77 3.88 11.82
C TRP A 191 -4.85 3.74 12.89
N ARG A 192 -4.48 3.11 14.00
CA ARG A 192 -5.26 2.94 15.22
C ARG A 192 -4.33 3.24 16.38
N SER A 193 -4.87 3.86 17.42
CA SER A 193 -4.11 3.99 18.67
C SER A 193 -4.02 2.62 19.36
N PRO A 194 -3.04 2.41 20.26
CA PRO A 194 -2.97 1.20 21.07
C PRO A 194 -4.27 0.90 21.84
N GLU A 195 -4.95 1.95 22.33
CA GLU A 195 -6.22 1.84 23.04
C GLU A 195 -7.32 1.30 22.11
N VAL A 196 -7.40 1.79 20.88
CA VAL A 196 -8.37 1.28 19.89
C VAL A 196 -8.09 -0.18 19.54
N LEU A 197 -6.82 -0.57 19.34
CA LEU A 197 -6.46 -1.97 19.09
C LEU A 197 -6.89 -2.89 20.24
N LYS A 198 -6.69 -2.44 21.48
CA LYS A 198 -7.08 -3.19 22.67
C LYS A 198 -8.60 -3.25 22.85
N ASP A 199 -9.26 -2.10 22.87
CA ASP A 199 -10.64 -1.97 23.32
C ASP A 199 -11.64 -2.39 22.22
N GLU A 200 -11.38 -2.02 20.97
CA GLU A 200 -12.29 -2.33 19.85
C GLU A 200 -11.96 -3.67 19.16
N PHE A 201 -10.68 -4.08 19.14
CA PHE A 201 -10.25 -5.29 18.44
C PHE A 201 -9.77 -6.41 19.38
N GLY A 202 -9.64 -6.17 20.69
CA GLY A 202 -9.22 -7.19 21.65
C GLY A 202 -7.80 -7.71 21.39
N VAL A 203 -6.90 -6.84 20.92
CA VAL A 203 -5.51 -7.18 20.60
C VAL A 203 -4.64 -7.12 21.85
N ASP A 204 -3.90 -8.19 22.09
CA ASP A 204 -2.75 -8.21 23.00
C ASP A 204 -1.51 -7.75 22.22
N PHE A 205 -1.14 -6.48 22.37
CA PHE A 205 -0.11 -5.83 21.57
C PHE A 205 1.21 -5.68 22.34
N HIS A 206 2.27 -6.26 21.79
CA HIS A 206 3.64 -6.26 22.34
C HIS A 206 4.58 -5.43 21.42
N PRO A 207 4.61 -4.09 21.57
CA PRO A 207 5.55 -3.23 20.85
C PRO A 207 6.97 -3.38 21.39
N ALA A 208 7.96 -2.83 20.67
CA ALA A 208 9.38 -2.85 21.05
C ALA A 208 9.93 -4.25 21.36
N THR A 209 9.32 -5.29 20.79
CA THR A 209 9.60 -6.70 21.08
C THR A 209 9.89 -7.43 19.78
N SER A 210 11.12 -7.95 19.66
CA SER A 210 11.55 -8.69 18.48
C SER A 210 11.28 -10.17 18.64
N VAL A 211 10.75 -10.82 17.59
CA VAL A 211 10.73 -12.28 17.51
C VAL A 211 12.13 -12.79 17.18
N THR A 212 12.62 -13.73 17.97
CA THR A 212 13.97 -14.30 17.85
C THR A 212 13.98 -15.70 17.25
N LYS A 213 12.87 -16.45 17.40
CA LYS A 213 12.70 -17.78 16.83
C LYS A 213 11.22 -18.13 16.67
N VAL A 214 10.91 -18.88 15.62
CA VAL A 214 9.63 -19.61 15.48
C VAL A 214 9.95 -21.10 15.52
N ASP A 215 9.16 -21.87 16.24
CA ASP A 215 9.21 -23.34 16.23
C ASP A 215 7.86 -23.87 15.72
N ALA A 216 7.84 -24.33 14.47
CA ALA A 216 6.63 -24.88 13.86
C ALA A 216 6.17 -26.20 14.50
N SER A 217 7.10 -26.98 15.08
CA SER A 217 6.79 -28.29 15.65
C SER A 217 6.04 -28.18 16.98
N SER A 218 6.48 -27.26 17.84
CA SER A 218 5.84 -26.99 19.13
C SER A 218 4.80 -25.87 19.08
N LYS A 219 4.60 -25.28 17.88
CA LYS A 219 3.72 -24.13 17.63
C LYS A 219 3.98 -22.95 18.57
N THR A 220 5.25 -22.54 18.69
CA THR A 220 5.66 -21.42 19.55
C THR A 220 6.44 -20.33 18.82
N VAL A 221 6.33 -19.11 19.36
CA VAL A 221 7.11 -17.93 18.98
C VAL A 221 7.89 -17.46 20.21
N HIS A 222 9.20 -17.28 20.07
CA HIS A 222 10.09 -16.80 21.12
C HIS A 222 10.49 -15.35 20.84
N THR A 223 10.60 -14.54 21.89
CA THR A 223 10.85 -13.10 21.77
C THR A 223 12.15 -12.66 22.45
N SER A 224 12.56 -11.43 22.18
CA SER A 224 13.69 -10.77 22.84
C SER A 224 13.44 -10.46 24.32
N SER A 225 12.17 -10.48 24.79
CA SER A 225 11.83 -10.37 26.21
C SER A 225 12.08 -11.67 27.00
N GLY A 226 12.37 -12.78 26.30
CA GLY A 226 12.48 -14.12 26.90
C GLY A 226 11.15 -14.86 27.03
N GLU A 227 10.05 -14.22 26.64
CA GLU A 227 8.72 -14.82 26.64
C GLU A 227 8.53 -15.78 25.47
N THR A 228 7.55 -16.66 25.62
CA THR A 228 7.17 -17.63 24.60
C THR A 228 5.66 -17.63 24.43
N TYR A 229 5.20 -17.48 23.19
CA TYR A 229 3.80 -17.40 22.81
C TYR A 229 3.42 -18.65 22.04
N LYS A 230 2.38 -19.37 22.49
CA LYS A 230 1.78 -20.47 21.74
C LYS A 230 0.77 -19.92 20.73
N TYR A 231 0.62 -20.60 19.61
CA TYR A 231 -0.34 -20.24 18.59
C TYR A 231 -1.11 -21.45 18.04
N ASP A 232 -2.34 -21.20 17.64
CA ASP A 232 -3.11 -22.10 16.78
C ASP A 232 -2.90 -21.72 15.32
N HIS A 233 -2.78 -20.41 15.04
CA HIS A 233 -2.38 -19.85 13.75
C HIS A 233 -1.27 -18.81 13.89
N LEU A 234 -0.31 -18.81 12.97
CA LEU A 234 0.79 -17.85 12.92
C LEU A 234 0.74 -17.06 11.62
N VAL A 235 0.77 -15.73 11.71
CA VAL A 235 0.87 -14.84 10.55
C VAL A 235 2.22 -14.12 10.57
N LEU A 236 3.09 -14.46 9.64
CA LEU A 236 4.42 -13.86 9.46
C LEU A 236 4.30 -12.64 8.53
N SER A 237 4.45 -11.44 9.11
CA SER A 237 4.39 -10.16 8.39
C SER A 237 5.52 -9.17 8.76
N PRO A 238 6.78 -9.60 8.98
CA PRO A 238 7.86 -8.74 9.47
C PRO A 238 8.35 -7.70 8.43
N GLY A 239 7.92 -7.82 7.16
CA GLY A 239 8.29 -6.91 6.09
C GLY A 239 9.76 -7.06 5.63
N GLY A 240 10.35 -5.98 5.12
CA GLY A 240 11.77 -5.92 4.73
C GLY A 240 12.63 -5.01 5.62
N LYS A 241 13.95 -5.30 5.66
CA LYS A 241 15.00 -4.43 6.22
C LYS A 241 15.77 -3.74 5.08
N PRO A 242 16.01 -2.42 5.14
CA PRO A 242 16.84 -1.73 4.16
C PRO A 242 18.24 -2.33 4.05
N ARG A 243 18.77 -2.37 2.83
CA ARG A 243 20.16 -2.75 2.59
C ARG A 243 21.05 -1.52 2.69
N LYS A 244 22.15 -1.65 3.42
CA LYS A 244 23.31 -0.76 3.30
C LYS A 244 24.28 -1.38 2.30
N LEU A 245 24.82 -0.56 1.39
CA LEU A 245 25.92 -1.02 0.54
C LEU A 245 27.16 -1.23 1.41
N PRO A 246 27.91 -2.33 1.22
CA PRO A 246 29.13 -2.61 1.98
C PRO A 246 30.30 -1.76 1.48
N LEU A 247 30.20 -0.44 1.65
CA LEU A 247 31.20 0.53 1.22
C LEU A 247 32.06 0.96 2.41
N PRO A 248 33.36 1.22 2.21
CA PRO A 248 34.16 1.91 3.22
C PRO A 248 33.48 3.23 3.61
N GLY A 249 33.30 3.46 4.91
CA GLY A 249 32.61 4.63 5.46
C GLY A 249 31.09 4.53 5.57
N ALA A 250 30.47 3.38 5.27
CA ALA A 250 29.02 3.16 5.40
C ALA A 250 28.45 3.27 6.84
N ASP A 251 29.35 3.23 7.84
CA ASP A 251 29.03 3.34 9.26
C ASP A 251 29.32 4.74 9.85
N LEU A 252 29.75 5.69 9.03
CA LEU A 252 29.92 7.09 9.46
C LEU A 252 28.58 7.69 9.92
N GLU A 253 28.65 8.58 10.90
CA GLU A 253 27.50 9.38 11.31
C GLU A 253 27.01 10.25 10.13
N GLY A 254 25.69 10.43 10.02
CA GLY A 254 25.06 11.04 8.85
C GLY A 254 24.81 10.07 7.68
N VAL A 255 25.22 8.80 7.77
CA VAL A 255 24.86 7.76 6.79
C VAL A 255 23.68 6.93 7.30
N VAL A 256 22.51 7.14 6.68
CA VAL A 256 21.25 6.59 7.16
C VAL A 256 20.49 5.83 6.06
N THR A 257 19.49 5.06 6.46
CA THR A 257 18.46 4.46 5.60
C THR A 257 17.10 5.02 6.01
N LEU A 258 16.04 4.75 5.25
CA LEU A 258 14.67 5.09 5.64
C LEU A 258 13.82 3.82 5.76
N ARG A 259 13.40 3.47 6.98
CA ARG A 259 12.36 2.47 7.22
C ARG A 259 11.44 2.84 8.36
N SER A 260 12.00 3.26 9.49
CA SER A 260 11.30 3.50 10.77
C SER A 260 11.03 4.98 11.03
N VAL A 261 10.15 5.29 11.98
CA VAL A 261 9.91 6.67 12.42
C VAL A 261 11.20 7.32 12.92
N GLN A 262 12.02 6.55 13.64
CA GLN A 262 13.33 6.99 14.13
C GLN A 262 14.29 7.34 12.98
N ASP A 263 14.25 6.60 11.87
CA ASP A 263 15.04 6.96 10.68
C ASP A 263 14.56 8.29 10.09
N THR A 264 13.24 8.51 10.05
CA THR A 264 12.68 9.77 9.53
C THR A 264 13.07 10.93 10.43
N GLN A 265 13.03 10.76 11.76
CA GLN A 265 13.50 11.77 12.73
C GLN A 265 14.98 12.11 12.56
N LYS A 266 15.84 11.11 12.32
CA LYS A 266 17.26 11.33 12.03
C LYS A 266 17.44 12.13 10.74
N ILE A 267 16.68 11.81 9.70
CA ILE A 267 16.70 12.54 8.43
C ILE A 267 16.22 13.98 8.62
N THR A 268 15.03 14.18 9.20
CA THR A 268 14.43 15.52 9.36
C THR A 268 15.28 16.43 10.25
N SER A 269 15.87 15.89 11.32
CA SER A 269 16.73 16.65 12.23
C SER A 269 18.09 17.03 11.64
N ALA A 270 18.58 16.27 10.65
CA ALA A 270 19.86 16.55 9.98
C ALA A 270 19.76 17.57 8.83
N ILE A 271 18.53 17.93 8.41
CA ILE A 271 18.31 18.86 7.30
C ILE A 271 18.37 20.31 7.79
N THR A 272 19.32 21.06 7.24
CA THR A 272 19.51 22.50 7.45
C THR A 272 19.71 23.19 6.10
N LYS A 273 19.69 24.53 6.07
CA LYS A 273 19.98 25.30 4.86
C LYS A 273 21.39 25.09 4.31
N GLU A 274 22.33 24.64 5.15
CA GLU A 274 23.71 24.34 4.75
C GLU A 274 23.91 22.86 4.38
N SER A 275 22.87 22.03 4.47
CA SER A 275 23.01 20.58 4.23
C SER A 275 23.21 20.28 2.75
N ASP A 276 24.30 19.55 2.46
CA ASP A 276 24.53 18.91 1.18
C ASP A 276 24.10 17.44 1.32
N ILE A 277 23.05 17.04 0.61
CA ILE A 277 22.38 15.75 0.81
C ILE A 277 22.57 14.87 -0.41
N VAL A 278 23.07 13.65 -0.20
CA VAL A 278 23.22 12.64 -1.25
C VAL A 278 22.33 11.43 -0.97
N LEU A 279 21.46 11.09 -1.92
CA LEU A 279 20.66 9.89 -1.90
C LEU A 279 21.29 8.85 -2.84
N ILE A 280 21.68 7.70 -2.30
CA ILE A 280 22.24 6.59 -3.07
C ILE A 280 21.10 5.67 -3.52
N GLY A 281 20.92 5.57 -4.83
CA GLY A 281 19.86 4.83 -5.51
C GLY A 281 18.75 5.74 -6.03
N THR A 282 18.23 5.42 -7.21
CA THR A 282 17.15 6.13 -7.92
C THR A 282 15.84 5.32 -7.90
N SER A 283 15.53 4.72 -6.75
CA SER A 283 14.29 3.97 -6.52
C SER A 283 13.12 4.91 -6.18
N PHE A 284 11.89 4.38 -6.12
CA PHE A 284 10.70 5.18 -5.76
C PHE A 284 10.87 5.88 -4.41
N ILE A 285 11.40 5.17 -3.39
CA ILE A 285 11.62 5.74 -2.06
C ILE A 285 12.61 6.90 -2.13
N SER A 286 13.74 6.72 -2.82
CA SER A 286 14.75 7.77 -2.95
C SER A 286 14.21 8.99 -3.69
N MET A 287 13.46 8.80 -4.78
CA MET A 287 12.95 9.91 -5.59
C MET A 287 11.80 10.64 -4.88
N GLU A 288 10.93 9.94 -4.16
CA GLU A 288 9.94 10.57 -3.26
C GLU A 288 10.64 11.40 -2.19
N LEU A 289 11.66 10.82 -1.55
CA LEU A 289 12.39 11.45 -0.47
C LEU A 289 13.13 12.70 -0.96
N ALA A 290 13.78 12.64 -2.13
CA ALA A 290 14.42 13.81 -2.73
C ALA A 290 13.41 14.95 -2.99
N GLY A 291 12.23 14.63 -3.52
CA GLY A 291 11.14 15.60 -3.73
C GLY A 291 10.53 16.16 -2.45
N ALA A 292 10.58 15.42 -1.34
CA ALA A 292 10.13 15.90 -0.04
C ALA A 292 11.22 16.74 0.67
N ILE A 293 12.49 16.33 0.57
CA ILE A 293 13.65 16.99 1.18
C ILE A 293 13.91 18.35 0.52
N ILE A 294 13.84 18.47 -0.81
CA ILE A 294 14.13 19.74 -1.49
C ILE A 294 13.23 20.89 -1.01
N LYS A 295 12.00 20.59 -0.57
CA LYS A 295 11.05 21.56 0.01
C LYS A 295 11.47 22.10 1.37
N LYS A 296 12.46 21.49 2.02
CA LYS A 296 13.09 21.98 3.25
C LYS A 296 14.23 22.96 2.97
N GLU A 297 14.48 23.30 1.71
CA GLU A 297 15.50 24.25 1.26
C GLU A 297 16.93 23.93 1.74
N PRO A 298 17.41 22.67 1.63
CA PRO A 298 18.82 22.39 1.86
C PRO A 298 19.68 23.03 0.77
N LYS A 299 20.98 23.16 1.04
CA LYS A 299 21.96 23.68 0.07
C LYS A 299 22.00 22.87 -1.23
N SER A 300 21.93 21.54 -1.13
CA SER A 300 21.80 20.69 -2.31
C SER A 300 21.14 19.34 -2.01
N VAL A 301 20.47 18.79 -3.02
CA VAL A 301 19.95 17.41 -3.04
C VAL A 301 20.44 16.73 -4.31
N THR A 302 21.14 15.61 -4.14
CA THR A 302 21.74 14.86 -5.24
C THR A 302 21.34 13.40 -5.17
N LEU A 303 20.82 12.84 -6.27
CA LEU A 303 20.56 11.42 -6.45
C LEU A 303 21.72 10.78 -7.23
N VAL A 304 22.22 9.64 -6.73
CA VAL A 304 23.29 8.88 -7.35
C VAL A 304 22.75 7.51 -7.77
N GLY A 305 22.69 7.25 -9.07
CA GLY A 305 22.13 6.02 -9.64
C GLY A 305 23.17 5.21 -10.43
N VAL A 306 23.07 3.89 -10.37
CA VAL A 306 23.90 2.98 -11.18
C VAL A 306 23.36 2.82 -12.60
N ASP A 307 22.05 2.98 -12.77
CA ASP A 307 21.37 2.90 -14.05
C ASP A 307 21.67 4.13 -14.91
N GLU A 308 21.33 4.05 -16.20
CA GLU A 308 21.42 5.19 -17.11
C GLU A 308 20.31 6.23 -16.85
N VAL A 309 19.09 5.75 -16.63
CA VAL A 309 17.90 6.55 -16.36
C VAL A 309 17.10 5.91 -15.22
N PRO A 310 16.51 6.69 -14.29
CA PRO A 310 15.63 6.13 -13.26
C PRO A 310 14.47 5.35 -13.86
N PHE A 311 14.10 4.25 -13.22
CA PHE A 311 12.95 3.41 -13.59
C PHE A 311 12.98 2.81 -15.00
N GLU A 312 14.11 2.80 -15.70
CA GLU A 312 14.18 2.28 -17.08
C GLU A 312 13.63 0.85 -17.18
N ALA A 313 14.00 -0.04 -16.26
CA ALA A 313 13.51 -1.41 -16.22
C ALA A 313 12.01 -1.54 -15.86
N ILE A 314 11.41 -0.51 -15.26
CA ILE A 314 10.02 -0.55 -14.76
C ILE A 314 9.06 0.19 -15.69
N LEU A 315 9.46 1.34 -16.22
CA LEU A 315 8.62 2.27 -17.00
C LEU A 315 9.15 2.52 -18.41
N GLY A 316 10.36 2.05 -18.73
CA GLY A 316 11.04 2.38 -19.99
C GLY A 316 11.82 3.69 -19.93
N ARG A 317 12.79 3.80 -20.85
CA ARG A 317 13.76 4.91 -20.89
C ARG A 317 13.12 6.28 -21.09
N GLU A 318 12.13 6.39 -21.97
CA GLU A 318 11.50 7.66 -22.31
C GLU A 318 10.79 8.29 -21.09
N ILE A 319 9.95 7.50 -20.42
CA ILE A 319 9.24 7.93 -19.20
C ILE A 319 10.21 8.23 -18.07
N GLY A 320 11.21 7.36 -17.85
CA GLY A 320 12.25 7.59 -16.86
C GLY A 320 12.99 8.92 -17.08
N THR A 321 13.30 9.25 -18.34
CA THR A 321 14.00 10.48 -18.73
C THR A 321 13.13 11.71 -18.44
N ALA A 322 11.84 11.67 -18.78
CA ALA A 322 10.93 12.77 -18.51
C ALA A 322 10.75 13.02 -17.00
N ILE A 323 10.67 11.95 -16.20
CA ILE A 323 10.62 12.05 -14.73
C ILE A 323 11.90 12.68 -14.19
N GLN A 324 13.08 12.22 -14.66
CA GLN A 324 14.36 12.80 -14.26
C GLN A 324 14.42 14.30 -14.57
N LYS A 325 14.12 14.70 -15.82
CA LYS A 325 14.09 16.11 -16.23
C LYS A 325 13.14 16.95 -15.37
N SER A 326 11.97 16.41 -15.04
CA SER A 326 11.00 17.10 -14.18
C SER A 326 11.52 17.34 -12.76
N MET A 327 12.31 16.41 -12.22
CA MET A 327 12.95 16.56 -10.90
C MET A 327 14.18 17.47 -10.96
N GLU A 328 14.96 17.42 -12.05
CA GLU A 328 16.06 18.35 -12.31
C GLU A 328 15.57 19.81 -12.38
N ALA A 329 14.41 20.04 -13.01
CA ALA A 329 13.76 21.35 -13.05
C ALA A 329 13.33 21.87 -11.66
N GLN A 330 13.25 21.00 -10.65
CA GLN A 330 12.99 21.37 -9.25
C GLN A 330 14.29 21.61 -8.45
N GLY A 331 15.46 21.53 -9.09
CA GLY A 331 16.77 21.76 -8.47
C GLY A 331 17.45 20.50 -7.92
N ILE A 332 16.88 19.31 -8.14
CA ILE A 332 17.49 18.04 -7.74
C ILE A 332 18.55 17.65 -8.76
N LYS A 333 19.76 17.30 -8.30
CA LYS A 333 20.86 16.88 -9.18
C LYS A 333 20.87 15.36 -9.35
N PHE A 334 21.23 14.88 -10.53
CA PHE A 334 21.38 13.45 -10.81
C PHE A 334 22.81 13.13 -11.24
N TYR A 335 23.36 12.05 -10.68
CA TYR A 335 24.62 11.44 -11.08
C TYR A 335 24.35 9.99 -11.43
N MET A 336 24.08 9.75 -12.72
CA MET A 336 23.73 8.44 -13.27
C MET A 336 24.96 7.69 -13.75
N LYS A 337 24.84 6.38 -14.00
CA LYS A 337 25.97 5.48 -14.33
C LYS A 337 27.11 5.57 -13.31
N ALA A 338 26.79 5.89 -12.07
CA ALA A 338 27.77 6.17 -11.03
C ALA A 338 28.28 4.87 -10.38
N ASN A 339 29.59 4.81 -10.15
CA ASN A 339 30.21 3.77 -9.34
C ASN A 339 30.77 4.41 -8.07
N ILE A 340 30.14 4.13 -6.92
CA ILE A 340 30.53 4.68 -5.63
C ILE A 340 31.65 3.83 -5.05
N GLU A 341 32.79 4.44 -4.75
CA GLU A 341 33.96 3.73 -4.21
C GLU A 341 33.97 3.71 -2.68
N LYS A 342 33.64 4.85 -2.05
CA LYS A 342 33.64 5.02 -0.59
C LYS A 342 32.88 6.26 -0.16
N LEU A 343 32.52 6.30 1.12
CA LEU A 343 32.10 7.51 1.82
C LEU A 343 33.29 8.06 2.60
N VAL A 344 33.52 9.37 2.52
CA VAL A 344 34.70 10.02 3.08
C VAL A 344 34.30 10.82 4.31
N PRO A 345 35.03 10.72 5.43
CA PRO A 345 34.77 11.52 6.63
C PRO A 345 34.87 13.03 6.38
N ALA A 346 34.16 13.81 7.18
CA ALA A 346 34.27 15.27 7.16
C ALA A 346 35.62 15.72 7.75
N GLU A 347 36.23 16.75 7.16
CA GLU A 347 37.49 17.32 7.65
C GLU A 347 37.34 17.91 9.06
N SER A 348 36.16 18.48 9.36
CA SER A 348 35.85 19.04 10.67
C SER A 348 35.53 18.01 11.74
N ASN A 349 35.10 16.79 11.35
CA ASN A 349 34.79 15.70 12.27
C ASN A 349 34.88 14.34 11.55
N SER A 350 35.90 13.56 11.88
CA SER A 350 36.18 12.26 11.24
C SER A 350 35.15 11.16 11.54
N SER A 351 34.22 11.37 12.49
CA SER A 351 33.11 10.45 12.75
C SER A 351 31.94 10.63 11.77
N HIS A 352 31.80 11.82 11.17
CA HIS A 352 30.70 12.18 10.30
C HIS A 352 31.08 12.05 8.83
N VAL A 353 30.10 11.78 7.97
CA VAL A 353 30.28 11.84 6.53
C VAL A 353 30.48 13.29 6.06
N GLY A 354 31.44 13.49 5.16
CA GLY A 354 31.72 14.78 4.53
C GLY A 354 31.55 14.76 3.01
N SER A 355 31.74 13.60 2.36
CA SER A 355 31.49 13.46 0.92
C SER A 355 31.29 12.01 0.46
N VAL A 356 30.76 11.86 -0.75
CA VAL A 356 30.65 10.59 -1.48
C VAL A 356 31.67 10.57 -2.61
N GLN A 357 32.58 9.59 -2.60
CA GLN A 357 33.55 9.40 -3.69
C GLN A 357 32.92 8.55 -4.80
N VAL A 358 32.70 9.17 -5.96
CA VAL A 358 32.30 8.49 -7.20
C VAL A 358 33.55 8.30 -8.07
N LYS A 359 33.72 7.11 -8.64
CA LYS A 359 34.89 6.76 -9.45
C LYS A 359 35.07 7.74 -10.62
N GLY A 360 36.28 8.29 -10.75
CA GLY A 360 36.65 9.20 -11.84
C GLY A 360 36.01 10.59 -11.75
N GLN A 361 35.40 10.94 -10.62
CA GLN A 361 34.77 12.24 -10.39
C GLN A 361 35.35 12.91 -9.13
N ALA A 362 35.17 14.22 -9.03
CA ALA A 362 35.43 14.94 -7.78
C ALA A 362 34.48 14.42 -6.68
N PRO A 363 34.93 14.37 -5.40
CA PRO A 363 34.05 14.00 -4.29
C PRO A 363 32.81 14.89 -4.24
N LEU A 364 31.63 14.28 -4.11
CA LEU A 364 30.36 14.99 -3.94
C LEU A 364 30.21 15.38 -2.48
N PRO A 365 30.21 16.68 -2.10
CA PRO A 365 30.00 17.08 -0.71
C PRO A 365 28.69 16.49 -0.17
N ALA A 366 28.74 15.94 1.04
CA ALA A 366 27.58 15.34 1.68
C ALA A 366 27.76 15.31 3.19
N ASN A 367 26.89 16.01 3.93
CA ASN A 367 26.78 15.87 5.39
C ASN A 367 25.60 14.98 5.82
N LEU A 368 24.76 14.58 4.86
CA LEU A 368 23.73 13.56 5.03
C LEU A 368 23.72 12.65 3.80
N VAL A 369 23.90 11.35 4.00
CA VAL A 369 23.83 10.32 2.96
C VAL A 369 22.69 9.37 3.28
N ILE A 370 21.76 9.18 2.34
CA ILE A 370 20.60 8.31 2.51
C ILE A 370 20.68 7.15 1.52
N MET A 371 20.77 5.92 2.01
CA MET A 371 20.84 4.71 1.18
C MET A 371 19.44 4.16 0.88
N GLY A 372 18.99 4.32 -0.37
CA GLY A 372 17.75 3.74 -0.90
C GLY A 372 18.00 2.60 -1.87
N THR A 373 18.86 1.64 -1.47
CA THR A 373 19.44 0.60 -2.34
C THR A 373 18.69 -0.75 -2.31
N GLY A 374 17.40 -0.69 -1.97
CA GLY A 374 16.53 -1.86 -1.85
C GLY A 374 16.46 -2.44 -0.44
N VAL A 375 15.70 -3.52 -0.29
CA VAL A 375 15.45 -4.20 0.98
C VAL A 375 15.73 -5.69 0.88
N ALA A 376 15.92 -6.35 2.02
CA ALA A 376 15.89 -7.80 2.16
C ALA A 376 14.70 -8.22 3.04
N PRO A 377 14.08 -9.39 2.80
CA PRO A 377 13.11 -9.98 3.72
C PRO A 377 13.62 -10.03 5.16
N ALA A 378 12.81 -9.60 6.12
CA ALA A 378 13.15 -9.59 7.55
C ALA A 378 12.92 -10.98 8.18
N THR A 379 13.52 -12.03 7.61
CA THR A 379 13.24 -13.45 7.93
C THR A 379 14.37 -14.18 8.64
N GLN A 380 15.41 -13.45 9.06
CA GLN A 380 16.60 -14.04 9.68
C GLN A 380 16.29 -14.93 10.90
N PHE A 381 15.25 -14.63 11.66
CA PHE A 381 14.79 -15.41 12.83
C PHE A 381 14.10 -16.74 12.47
N LEU A 382 13.87 -17.00 11.17
CA LEU A 382 13.16 -18.18 10.67
C LEU A 382 14.10 -19.27 10.14
N LYS A 383 15.42 -19.09 10.17
CA LYS A 383 16.39 -20.04 9.60
C LYS A 383 16.20 -21.47 10.11
N ASP A 384 15.86 -21.62 11.38
CA ASP A 384 15.67 -22.92 12.05
C ASP A 384 14.20 -23.16 12.44
N SER A 385 13.26 -22.63 11.66
CA SER A 385 11.83 -22.63 12.01
C SER A 385 11.05 -23.88 11.60
N GLY A 386 11.70 -24.83 10.92
CA GLY A 386 11.06 -26.07 10.45
C GLY A 386 10.43 -25.97 9.06
N PHE A 387 10.61 -24.85 8.35
CA PHE A 387 10.27 -24.70 6.94
C PHE A 387 11.36 -23.95 6.18
N GLN A 388 11.35 -24.06 4.85
CA GLN A 388 12.41 -23.56 3.99
C GLN A 388 12.27 -22.07 3.65
N LEU A 389 13.38 -21.34 3.71
CA LEU A 389 13.51 -20.00 3.14
C LEU A 389 14.12 -20.07 1.73
N GLU A 390 13.67 -19.17 0.86
CA GLU A 390 14.24 -18.99 -0.47
C GLU A 390 15.63 -18.34 -0.40
N LYS A 391 16.38 -18.39 -1.52
CA LYS A 391 17.74 -17.82 -1.59
C LYS A 391 17.80 -16.33 -1.24
N ASP A 392 16.75 -15.58 -1.55
CA ASP A 392 16.63 -14.15 -1.23
C ASP A 392 16.13 -13.90 0.21
N GLY A 393 15.85 -14.96 0.97
CA GLY A 393 15.27 -14.91 2.31
C GLY A 393 13.74 -14.88 2.33
N GLY A 394 13.06 -14.89 1.19
CA GLY A 394 11.60 -14.94 1.14
C GLY A 394 11.03 -16.31 1.52
N ILE A 395 9.71 -16.42 1.56
CA ILE A 395 8.97 -17.65 1.90
C ILE A 395 7.97 -17.96 0.80
N VAL A 396 8.00 -19.18 0.25
CA VAL A 396 6.99 -19.64 -0.70
C VAL A 396 5.68 -19.95 0.01
N VAL A 397 4.60 -19.39 -0.52
CA VAL A 397 3.24 -19.65 -0.05
C VAL A 397 2.38 -20.28 -1.14
N ASP A 398 1.33 -20.99 -0.72
CA ASP A 398 0.27 -21.45 -1.61
C ASP A 398 -0.71 -20.31 -1.98
N GLU A 399 -1.73 -20.63 -2.78
CA GLU A 399 -2.75 -19.68 -3.19
C GLU A 399 -3.58 -19.11 -2.03
N TYR A 400 -3.56 -19.73 -0.86
CA TYR A 400 -4.26 -19.28 0.36
C TYR A 400 -3.32 -18.52 1.32
N LEU A 401 -2.09 -18.21 0.87
CA LEU A 401 -1.03 -17.54 1.61
C LEU A 401 -0.43 -18.36 2.76
N ARG A 402 -0.67 -19.68 2.78
CA ARG A 402 -0.06 -20.59 3.75
C ARG A 402 1.37 -20.91 3.33
N VAL A 403 2.28 -20.92 4.30
CA VAL A 403 3.66 -21.35 4.09
C VAL A 403 3.64 -22.79 3.58
N LYS A 404 4.37 -23.06 2.49
CA LYS A 404 4.38 -24.38 1.85
C LYS A 404 4.69 -25.50 2.86
N GLY A 405 3.77 -26.45 2.99
CA GLY A 405 3.88 -27.58 3.92
C GLY A 405 3.47 -27.28 5.37
N GLN A 406 2.83 -26.12 5.62
CA GLN A 406 2.37 -25.71 6.94
C GLN A 406 0.91 -25.25 6.87
N ASP A 407 -0.01 -25.99 7.50
CA ASP A 407 -1.45 -25.69 7.40
C ASP A 407 -1.90 -24.47 8.21
N HIS A 408 -1.12 -24.09 9.23
CA HIS A 408 -1.48 -23.07 10.21
C HIS A 408 -0.51 -21.88 10.25
N ILE A 409 0.44 -21.81 9.32
CA ILE A 409 1.42 -20.73 9.23
C ILE A 409 1.20 -20.01 7.91
N TYR A 410 0.99 -18.71 7.97
CA TYR A 410 0.82 -17.83 6.83
C TYR A 410 2.01 -16.89 6.71
N ALA A 411 2.40 -16.54 5.49
CA ALA A 411 3.38 -15.49 5.24
C ALA A 411 2.80 -14.46 4.28
N ILE A 412 2.90 -13.18 4.66
CA ILE A 412 2.29 -12.07 3.92
C ILE A 412 3.23 -10.87 3.80
N GLY A 413 2.91 -9.98 2.88
CA GLY A 413 3.63 -8.76 2.56
C GLY A 413 4.99 -9.03 1.92
N ASP A 414 5.96 -8.18 2.26
CA ASP A 414 7.27 -8.18 1.60
C ASP A 414 7.95 -9.54 1.66
N ILE A 415 7.65 -10.46 2.57
CA ILE A 415 8.38 -11.74 2.68
C ILE A 415 7.80 -12.86 1.79
N ALA A 416 6.60 -12.71 1.26
CA ALA A 416 5.86 -13.79 0.62
C ALA A 416 6.15 -13.89 -0.89
N HIS A 417 6.64 -15.05 -1.34
CA HIS A 417 6.63 -15.46 -2.74
C HIS A 417 5.30 -16.15 -3.03
N TYR A 418 4.36 -15.39 -3.60
CA TYR A 418 3.02 -15.88 -3.96
C TYR A 418 2.86 -15.94 -5.47
N THR A 419 1.93 -16.78 -5.92
CA THR A 419 1.59 -16.92 -7.33
C THR A 419 0.86 -15.67 -7.81
N GLN A 420 1.44 -14.97 -8.78
CA GLN A 420 0.82 -13.79 -9.37
C GLN A 420 -0.08 -14.14 -10.55
N TYR A 421 -1.27 -13.57 -10.56
CA TYR A 421 -2.20 -13.67 -11.67
C TYR A 421 -2.02 -12.49 -12.64
N PRO A 422 -2.28 -12.69 -13.94
CA PRO A 422 -2.79 -13.93 -14.56
C PRO A 422 -1.71 -14.95 -14.97
N ASP A 423 -0.43 -14.59 -14.96
CA ASP A 423 0.65 -15.39 -15.57
C ASP A 423 1.17 -16.57 -14.71
N LYS A 424 0.64 -16.72 -13.49
CA LYS A 424 0.91 -17.79 -12.51
C LYS A 424 2.39 -18.05 -12.22
N PHE A 425 3.17 -16.99 -12.01
CA PHE A 425 4.56 -17.11 -11.58
C PHE A 425 4.75 -16.63 -10.15
N GLN A 426 5.67 -17.27 -9.42
CA GLN A 426 5.96 -16.92 -8.03
C GLN A 426 6.93 -15.75 -7.94
N ARG A 427 6.60 -14.78 -7.09
CA ARG A 427 7.52 -13.70 -6.71
C ARG A 427 7.05 -12.95 -5.47
N ARG A 428 7.98 -12.19 -4.90
CA ARG A 428 7.68 -11.11 -3.96
C ARG A 428 7.19 -9.85 -4.68
N VAL A 429 6.27 -9.16 -4.02
CA VAL A 429 5.96 -7.76 -4.30
C VAL A 429 6.10 -6.97 -3.01
N GLU A 430 7.04 -6.04 -3.02
CA GLU A 430 7.40 -5.20 -1.89
C GLU A 430 6.51 -3.96 -1.84
N HIS A 431 5.20 -4.19 -1.74
CA HIS A 431 4.26 -3.09 -1.69
C HIS A 431 3.26 -3.20 -0.55
N TRP A 432 3.05 -2.05 0.07
CA TRP A 432 2.19 -1.85 1.22
C TRP A 432 0.73 -2.24 0.93
N ASN A 433 0.21 -1.99 -0.29
CA ASN A 433 -1.14 -2.41 -0.69
C ASN A 433 -1.26 -3.93 -0.85
N VAL A 434 -0.21 -4.57 -1.38
CA VAL A 434 -0.18 -6.03 -1.51
C VAL A 434 -0.18 -6.66 -0.12
N ALA A 435 0.67 -6.15 0.79
CA ALA A 435 0.73 -6.61 2.17
C ALA A 435 -0.63 -6.48 2.89
N GLY A 436 -1.31 -5.35 2.72
CA GLY A 436 -2.64 -5.13 3.30
C GLY A 436 -3.66 -6.15 2.80
N ASN A 437 -3.79 -6.28 1.47
CA ASN A 437 -4.70 -7.26 0.87
C ASN A 437 -4.39 -8.72 1.25
N GLN A 438 -3.11 -9.09 1.33
CA GLN A 438 -2.70 -10.42 1.79
C GLN A 438 -3.09 -10.65 3.25
N GLY A 439 -2.96 -9.64 4.11
CA GLY A 439 -3.44 -9.71 5.49
C GLY A 439 -4.96 -9.93 5.58
N ARG A 440 -5.75 -9.28 4.72
CA ARG A 440 -7.21 -9.47 4.67
C ARG A 440 -7.59 -10.91 4.34
N GLU A 441 -6.93 -11.50 3.34
CA GLU A 441 -7.26 -12.84 2.87
C GLU A 441 -6.71 -13.94 3.79
N ALA A 442 -5.52 -13.77 4.36
CA ALA A 442 -5.03 -14.67 5.40
C ALA A 442 -6.00 -14.69 6.59
N ALA A 443 -6.49 -13.53 7.02
CA ALA A 443 -7.49 -13.44 8.09
C ALA A 443 -8.83 -14.10 7.74
N HIS A 444 -9.31 -13.94 6.50
CA HIS A 444 -10.51 -14.66 6.02
C HIS A 444 -10.30 -16.17 6.12
N ASN A 445 -9.18 -16.67 5.58
CA ASN A 445 -8.87 -18.10 5.56
C ASN A 445 -8.69 -18.70 6.96
N ILE A 446 -8.19 -17.92 7.92
CA ILE A 446 -8.15 -18.30 9.34
C ILE A 446 -9.57 -18.34 9.93
N ALA A 447 -10.37 -17.31 9.70
CA ALA A 447 -11.70 -17.17 10.32
C ALA A 447 -12.77 -18.09 9.71
N LYS A 448 -12.61 -18.46 8.43
CA LYS A 448 -13.56 -19.26 7.64
C LYS A 448 -12.85 -20.46 7.00
N PRO A 449 -12.36 -21.44 7.80
CA PRO A 449 -11.54 -22.55 7.29
C PRO A 449 -12.27 -23.48 6.30
N ASN A 450 -13.61 -23.42 6.25
CA ASN A 450 -14.45 -24.20 5.33
C ASN A 450 -14.82 -23.42 4.05
N ASP A 451 -14.35 -22.19 3.89
CA ASP A 451 -14.66 -21.28 2.77
C ASP A 451 -13.41 -20.48 2.40
N LEU A 452 -12.36 -21.21 1.99
CA LEU A 452 -11.06 -20.62 1.68
C LEU A 452 -11.11 -19.79 0.39
N VAL A 453 -10.48 -18.61 0.42
CA VAL A 453 -10.35 -17.68 -0.70
C VAL A 453 -8.90 -17.63 -1.16
N ALA A 454 -8.69 -17.86 -2.46
CA ALA A 454 -7.39 -17.76 -3.09
C ALA A 454 -7.00 -16.31 -3.39
N TYR A 455 -5.71 -15.97 -3.20
CA TYR A 455 -5.14 -14.67 -3.52
C TYR A 455 -4.91 -14.51 -5.01
N THR A 456 -5.86 -13.83 -5.67
CA THR A 456 -5.87 -13.59 -7.12
C THR A 456 -5.68 -12.13 -7.51
N LYS A 457 -5.51 -11.23 -6.54
CA LYS A 457 -5.43 -9.79 -6.76
C LYS A 457 -4.19 -9.38 -7.55
N VAL A 458 -4.41 -8.54 -8.56
CA VAL A 458 -3.32 -7.90 -9.31
C VAL A 458 -2.72 -6.77 -8.46
N PRO A 459 -1.40 -6.68 -8.30
CA PRO A 459 -0.76 -5.64 -7.51
C PRO A 459 -1.09 -4.23 -8.00
N ILE A 460 -1.48 -3.35 -7.08
CA ILE A 460 -1.61 -1.90 -7.33
C ILE A 460 -0.61 -1.16 -6.45
N PHE A 461 0.07 -0.19 -7.05
CA PHE A 461 1.09 0.68 -6.47
C PHE A 461 0.83 2.15 -6.80
N TRP A 462 1.27 3.05 -5.92
CA TRP A 462 1.31 4.48 -6.20
C TRP A 462 2.58 5.13 -5.66
N SER A 463 3.01 6.17 -6.36
CA SER A 463 4.17 6.98 -5.95
C SER A 463 3.91 8.46 -6.14
N SER A 464 4.61 9.29 -5.37
CA SER A 464 4.58 10.76 -5.49
C SER A 464 5.97 11.31 -5.85
N ILE A 465 6.36 11.12 -7.11
CA ILE A 465 7.65 11.54 -7.67
C ILE A 465 7.46 12.78 -8.54
N GLY A 466 7.23 13.93 -7.89
CA GLY A 466 6.84 15.19 -8.54
C GLY A 466 5.35 15.25 -8.87
N LYS A 467 4.83 14.26 -9.60
CA LYS A 467 3.39 14.04 -9.82
C LYS A 467 2.97 12.64 -9.32
N GLY A 468 1.66 12.44 -9.18
CA GLY A 468 1.11 11.14 -8.81
C GLY A 468 1.29 10.11 -9.93
N LEU A 469 2.05 9.05 -9.65
CA LEU A 469 2.14 7.83 -10.47
C LEU A 469 1.18 6.79 -9.91
N ARG A 470 0.48 6.08 -10.80
CA ARG A 470 -0.27 4.86 -10.52
C ARG A 470 0.33 3.73 -11.31
N TYR A 471 0.37 2.54 -10.73
CA TYR A 471 0.92 1.36 -11.37
C TYR A 471 0.11 0.12 -11.00
N LEU A 472 -0.27 -0.66 -12.00
CA LEU A 472 -0.98 -1.93 -11.87
C LEU A 472 -0.13 -3.03 -12.48
N GLY A 473 -0.14 -4.21 -11.87
CA GLY A 473 0.62 -5.36 -12.33
C GLY A 473 2.09 -5.25 -11.93
N THR A 474 2.96 -5.92 -12.67
CA THR A 474 4.39 -5.94 -12.30
C THR A 474 5.37 -5.68 -13.42
N GLY A 475 4.92 -5.64 -14.69
CA GLY A 475 5.72 -5.31 -15.88
C GLY A 475 6.98 -6.16 -16.07
N ALA A 476 7.22 -7.17 -15.23
CA ALA A 476 8.50 -7.84 -15.21
C ALA A 476 8.66 -8.69 -16.48
N GLY A 477 9.66 -8.32 -17.28
CA GLY A 477 9.92 -8.97 -18.56
C GLY A 477 8.84 -8.71 -19.60
N PHE A 478 8.22 -7.52 -19.60
CA PHE A 478 7.47 -7.03 -20.75
C PHE A 478 8.41 -6.98 -21.97
N ASP A 479 7.89 -7.38 -23.13
CA ASP A 479 8.62 -7.36 -24.40
C ASP A 479 8.15 -6.21 -25.31
N ASP A 480 7.00 -5.62 -24.97
CA ASP A 480 6.37 -4.59 -25.77
C ASP A 480 5.59 -3.58 -24.90
N SER A 481 5.41 -2.36 -25.40
CA SER A 481 4.64 -1.34 -24.71
C SER A 481 3.96 -0.36 -25.68
N TYR A 482 2.94 0.32 -25.18
CA TYR A 482 2.29 1.41 -25.90
C TYR A 482 1.89 2.51 -24.93
N THR A 483 2.25 3.75 -25.24
CA THR A 483 1.96 4.90 -24.40
C THR A 483 1.05 5.88 -25.13
N THR A 484 0.02 6.33 -24.42
CA THR A 484 -0.92 7.37 -24.85
C THR A 484 -0.74 8.62 -23.99
N GLY A 485 -1.07 9.78 -24.53
CA GLY A 485 -0.90 11.07 -23.86
C GLY A 485 0.46 11.70 -24.16
N ASN A 486 0.93 12.58 -23.26
CA ASN A 486 2.17 13.33 -23.40
C ASN A 486 3.13 12.99 -22.25
N ILE A 487 4.24 12.33 -22.59
CA ILE A 487 5.27 11.91 -21.63
C ILE A 487 6.04 13.12 -21.08
N ASP A 488 6.38 14.11 -21.91
CA ASP A 488 7.10 15.32 -21.49
C ASP A 488 6.30 16.15 -20.47
N GLU A 489 4.97 16.16 -20.59
CA GLU A 489 4.08 16.79 -19.61
C GLU A 489 3.79 15.92 -18.39
N LEU A 490 4.33 14.69 -18.32
CA LEU A 490 3.98 13.67 -17.31
C LEU A 490 2.46 13.46 -17.20
N LYS A 491 1.79 13.41 -18.35
CA LYS A 491 0.35 13.17 -18.48
C LYS A 491 0.12 12.06 -19.50
N PHE A 492 0.27 10.82 -19.05
CA PHE A 492 0.25 9.65 -19.92
C PHE A 492 -0.40 8.43 -19.25
N ALA A 493 -0.74 7.46 -20.10
CA ALA A 493 -1.01 6.08 -19.73
C ALA A 493 -0.14 5.16 -20.60
N THR A 494 0.69 4.32 -19.97
CA THR A 494 1.49 3.31 -20.65
C THR A 494 1.00 1.92 -20.31
N TYR A 495 0.86 1.08 -21.34
CA TYR A 495 0.42 -0.30 -21.27
C TYR A 495 1.61 -1.18 -21.63
N GLN A 496 2.00 -2.06 -20.73
CA GLN A 496 3.13 -2.97 -20.89
C GLN A 496 2.59 -4.38 -21.14
N ALA A 497 3.12 -5.02 -22.17
CA ALA A 497 2.67 -6.34 -22.58
C ALA A 497 3.81 -7.35 -22.67
N LYS A 498 3.42 -8.61 -22.53
CA LYS A 498 4.25 -9.76 -22.80
C LYS A 498 3.49 -10.69 -23.73
N ASN A 499 4.08 -11.03 -24.88
CA ASN A 499 3.40 -11.79 -25.93
C ASN A 499 2.02 -11.19 -26.31
N GLY A 500 1.92 -9.86 -26.40
CA GLY A 500 0.70 -9.13 -26.75
C GLY A 500 -0.36 -9.00 -25.64
N LYS A 501 -0.23 -9.74 -24.53
CA LYS A 501 -1.11 -9.63 -23.35
C LYS A 501 -0.63 -8.52 -22.43
N ILE A 502 -1.50 -7.60 -22.06
CA ILE A 502 -1.16 -6.52 -21.13
C ILE A 502 -0.98 -7.09 -19.72
N THR A 503 0.21 -6.90 -19.14
CA THR A 503 0.61 -7.40 -17.81
C THR A 503 0.83 -6.28 -16.79
N ALA A 504 0.93 -5.04 -17.26
CA ALA A 504 0.99 -3.87 -16.40
C ALA A 504 0.48 -2.61 -17.08
N VAL A 505 0.01 -1.66 -16.26
CA VAL A 505 -0.43 -0.34 -16.70
C VAL A 505 0.12 0.71 -15.73
N ALA A 506 0.80 1.73 -16.25
CA ALA A 506 1.26 2.86 -15.46
C ALA A 506 0.63 4.17 -15.96
N THR A 507 0.23 5.04 -15.05
CA THR A 507 -0.33 6.35 -15.42
C THR A 507 0.27 7.46 -14.59
N MET A 508 0.43 8.61 -15.21
CA MET A 508 0.57 9.89 -14.51
C MET A 508 -0.52 10.83 -14.99
N GLN A 509 -1.22 11.46 -14.04
CA GLN A 509 -2.26 12.48 -14.29
C GLN A 509 -3.37 12.05 -15.28
N THR A 510 -3.64 10.74 -15.36
CA THR A 510 -4.65 10.14 -16.26
C THR A 510 -5.53 9.17 -15.48
N ASP A 511 -5.99 9.58 -14.30
CA ASP A 511 -7.01 8.84 -13.55
C ASP A 511 -8.34 8.91 -14.32
N PRO A 512 -9.13 7.81 -14.45
CA PRO A 512 -9.09 6.57 -13.66
C PRO A 512 -8.51 5.34 -14.38
N VAL A 513 -7.63 5.50 -15.37
CA VAL A 513 -7.18 4.39 -16.26
C VAL A 513 -6.66 3.16 -15.50
N VAL A 514 -5.84 3.33 -14.46
CA VAL A 514 -5.36 2.18 -13.65
C VAL A 514 -6.48 1.48 -12.89
N ALA A 515 -7.44 2.22 -12.32
CA ALA A 515 -8.60 1.63 -11.65
C ALA A 515 -9.52 0.88 -12.63
N LYS A 516 -9.60 1.33 -13.88
CA LYS A 516 -10.33 0.61 -14.93
C LYS A 516 -9.61 -0.67 -15.32
N ALA A 517 -8.30 -0.58 -15.56
CA ALA A 517 -7.47 -1.71 -15.93
C ALA A 517 -7.48 -2.80 -14.84
N SER A 518 -7.55 -2.43 -13.55
CA SER A 518 -7.60 -3.41 -12.46
C SER A 518 -8.85 -4.28 -12.53
N GLU A 519 -10.02 -3.69 -12.79
CA GLU A 519 -11.27 -4.46 -12.94
C GLU A 519 -11.27 -5.28 -14.23
N LEU A 520 -10.75 -4.73 -15.34
CA LEU A 520 -10.64 -5.48 -16.59
C LEU A 520 -9.72 -6.70 -16.46
N MET A 521 -8.61 -6.58 -15.72
CA MET A 521 -7.72 -7.71 -15.43
C MET A 521 -8.36 -8.70 -14.45
N ARG A 522 -9.06 -8.21 -13.41
CA ARG A 522 -9.78 -9.06 -12.45
C ARG A 522 -10.86 -9.92 -13.12
N LEU A 523 -11.55 -9.34 -14.10
CA LEU A 523 -12.62 -9.98 -14.86
C LEU A 523 -12.12 -10.71 -16.12
N ASP A 524 -10.81 -10.75 -16.36
CA ASP A 524 -10.17 -11.39 -17.53
C ASP A 524 -10.70 -10.90 -18.90
N ILE A 525 -11.04 -9.61 -18.99
CA ILE A 525 -11.54 -8.94 -20.21
C ILE A 525 -10.66 -7.76 -20.64
N MET A 526 -9.42 -7.69 -20.13
CA MET A 526 -8.44 -6.69 -20.55
C MET A 526 -8.10 -6.87 -22.04
N PRO A 527 -8.20 -5.82 -22.87
CA PRO A 527 -7.80 -5.91 -24.27
C PRO A 527 -6.34 -6.28 -24.46
N THR A 528 -6.03 -6.78 -25.66
CA THR A 528 -4.64 -6.95 -26.11
C THR A 528 -3.98 -5.59 -26.38
N LEU A 529 -2.65 -5.56 -26.39
CA LEU A 529 -1.91 -4.32 -26.67
C LEU A 529 -2.23 -3.77 -28.08
N ASP A 530 -2.41 -4.65 -29.06
CA ASP A 530 -2.73 -4.26 -30.44
C ASP A 530 -4.12 -3.65 -30.58
N GLU A 531 -5.11 -4.11 -29.81
CA GLU A 531 -6.42 -3.44 -29.77
C GLU A 531 -6.30 -2.02 -29.21
N ILE A 532 -5.50 -1.81 -28.15
CA ILE A 532 -5.27 -0.47 -27.59
C ILE A 532 -4.57 0.45 -28.61
N ARG A 533 -3.55 -0.07 -29.30
CA ARG A 533 -2.86 0.66 -30.39
C ARG A 533 -3.79 1.06 -31.52
N ASN A 534 -4.75 0.19 -31.85
CA ASN A 534 -5.75 0.44 -32.86
C ASN A 534 -6.93 1.30 -32.36
N GLY A 535 -6.76 1.99 -31.22
CA GLY A 535 -7.69 3.02 -30.74
C GLY A 535 -8.72 2.54 -29.74
N LYS A 536 -8.67 1.28 -29.27
CA LYS A 536 -9.60 0.81 -28.24
C LYS A 536 -9.33 1.52 -26.91
N ASN A 537 -10.31 2.31 -26.45
CA ASN A 537 -10.25 3.01 -25.18
C ASN A 537 -10.81 2.14 -24.05
N ILE A 538 -9.98 1.75 -23.07
CA ILE A 538 -10.42 0.89 -21.98
C ILE A 538 -11.52 1.53 -21.11
N LEU A 539 -11.59 2.86 -21.05
CA LEU A 539 -12.59 3.57 -20.23
C LEU A 539 -14.01 3.41 -20.77
N GLU A 540 -14.15 3.10 -22.06
CA GLU A 540 -15.44 2.90 -22.74
C GLU A 540 -15.94 1.44 -22.62
N ILE A 541 -15.11 0.52 -22.14
CA ILE A 541 -15.52 -0.87 -21.95
C ILE A 541 -16.51 -0.94 -20.80
N ASP A 542 -17.73 -1.38 -21.06
CA ASP A 542 -18.74 -1.57 -20.02
C ASP A 542 -18.36 -2.73 -19.08
N LEU A 543 -18.40 -2.48 -17.77
CA LEU A 543 -18.14 -3.45 -16.70
C LEU A 543 -19.41 -3.90 -15.98
N VAL A 544 -20.57 -3.35 -16.37
CA VAL A 544 -21.86 -3.58 -15.73
C VAL A 544 -22.70 -4.56 -16.54
N SER A 545 -22.64 -4.48 -17.88
CA SER A 545 -23.32 -5.44 -18.77
C SER A 545 -22.47 -6.64 -19.21
N LYS A 546 -21.15 -6.61 -18.98
CA LYS A 546 -20.23 -7.67 -19.40
C LYS A 546 -19.65 -8.40 -18.18
N ALA A 547 -20.36 -9.41 -17.70
CA ALA A 547 -19.80 -10.54 -16.95
C ALA A 547 -20.63 -11.81 -17.25
#